data_AF-A0A353ZYD2-F1
#
_entry.id   AF-A0A353ZYD2-F1
#
_cell.length_a   1.000
_cell.length_b   1.000
_cell.length_c   1.000
_cell.angle_alpha   90.00
_cell.angle_beta   90.00
_cell.angle_gamma   90.00
#
_symmetry.space_group_name_H-M   'P 1'
#
loop_
_entity.id
_entity.type
_entity.pdbx_description
1 polymer ?
#
loop_
_entity_poly.entity_id
_entity_poly.type
_entity_poly.pdbx_seq_one_letter_code
_entity_poly.pdbx_strand_id
1 'polypeptide(L)'
;MLIILRHAWYFMEPVPAFIVLMEPAGIKAGYVLPFTLILLLMLRIAAGRDRYISSYNIFLITVLFMISVTGLLMGILFQPDVLDVKDFISGILGFRPYALPDSPFFVVHFTLVLLLIPFLPFHLITAPVITMDARRREEGLDQVMHEK
;
A
#
# COMPACT_ATOMS: atom_id res chain seq x y z
N MET A 1 -1.28 4.02 4.06
CA MET A 1 -2.21 3.96 5.20
C MET A 1 -3.60 4.47 4.84
N LEU A 2 -3.76 5.71 4.37
CA LEU A 2 -5.09 6.25 4.01
C LEU A 2 -5.85 5.43 2.96
N ILE A 3 -5.16 4.88 1.95
CA ILE A 3 -5.78 4.05 0.90
C ILE A 3 -6.23 2.69 1.44
N ILE A 4 -5.45 2.07 2.31
CA ILE A 4 -5.82 0.79 2.95
C ILE A 4 -7.02 1.00 3.86
N LEU A 5 -7.05 2.10 4.63
CA LEU A 5 -8.24 2.51 5.37
C LEU A 5 -9.43 2.64 4.42
N ARG A 6 -9.34 3.40 3.32
CA ARG A 6 -10.44 3.55 2.35
C ARG A 6 -10.97 2.21 1.84
N HIS A 7 -10.08 1.26 1.54
CA HIS A 7 -10.49 -0.08 1.12
C HIS A 7 -11.21 -0.80 2.27
N ALA A 8 -10.63 -0.85 3.46
CA ALA A 8 -11.23 -1.51 4.63
C ALA A 8 -12.60 -0.93 5.02
N TRP A 9 -12.78 0.39 4.88
CA TRP A 9 -14.01 1.08 5.27
C TRP A 9 -15.13 1.00 4.22
N TYR A 10 -14.83 0.70 2.94
CA TYR A 10 -15.85 0.39 1.91
C TYR A 10 -16.67 -0.86 2.26
N PHE A 11 -16.14 -1.72 3.14
CA PHE A 11 -16.77 -2.98 3.55
C PHE A 11 -17.62 -2.86 4.83
N MET A 12 -17.68 -1.69 5.46
CA MET A 12 -18.49 -1.46 6.66
C MET A 12 -19.77 -0.69 6.32
N GLU A 13 -20.91 -1.30 6.61
CA GLU A 13 -22.23 -0.69 6.43
C GLU A 13 -22.99 -0.73 7.77
N PRO A 14 -23.53 0.41 8.26
CA PRO A 14 -23.54 1.74 7.66
C PRO A 14 -22.19 2.47 7.77
N VAL A 15 -21.89 3.34 6.80
CA VAL A 15 -20.68 4.18 6.79
C VAL A 15 -20.81 5.27 7.87
N PRO A 16 -19.94 5.32 8.90
CA PRO A 16 -19.97 6.38 9.92
C PRO A 16 -19.89 7.80 9.33
N ALA A 17 -20.70 8.74 9.84
CA ALA A 17 -20.80 10.11 9.30
C ALA A 17 -19.48 10.91 9.26
N PHE A 18 -18.50 10.57 10.11
CA PHE A 18 -17.16 11.21 10.08
C PHE A 18 -16.38 10.89 8.79
N ILE A 19 -16.75 9.81 8.08
CA ILE A 19 -16.09 9.36 6.84
C ILE A 19 -16.46 10.26 5.65
N VAL A 20 -17.70 10.76 5.60
CA VAL A 20 -18.12 11.74 4.58
C VAL A 20 -17.20 12.97 4.60
N LEU A 21 -16.73 13.36 5.79
CA LEU A 21 -15.83 14.49 5.96
C LEU A 21 -14.38 14.19 5.48
N MET A 22 -13.97 12.91 5.47
CA MET A 22 -12.63 12.49 5.05
C MET A 22 -12.56 11.99 3.58
N GLU A 23 -13.71 11.82 2.93
CA GLU A 23 -13.85 11.44 1.53
C GLU A 23 -12.93 12.24 0.57
N PRO A 24 -12.86 13.60 0.63
CA PRO A 24 -12.00 14.35 -0.29
C PRO A 24 -10.50 14.11 -0.08
N ALA A 25 -10.08 13.75 1.13
CA ALA A 25 -8.68 13.38 1.41
C ALA A 25 -8.34 12.00 0.81
N GLY A 26 -9.29 11.06 0.82
CA GLY A 26 -9.14 9.73 0.24
C GLY A 26 -9.04 9.72 -1.29
N ILE A 27 -9.73 10.64 -1.96
CA ILE A 27 -9.62 10.82 -3.43
C ILE A 27 -8.26 11.43 -3.76
N LYS A 28 -7.84 12.50 -3.08
CA LYS A 28 -6.52 13.13 -3.28
C LYS A 28 -5.37 12.15 -3.00
N ALA A 29 -5.48 11.32 -1.96
CA ALA A 29 -4.47 10.31 -1.65
C ALA A 29 -4.29 9.26 -2.78
N GLY A 30 -5.36 8.94 -3.51
CA GLY A 30 -5.32 8.04 -4.67
C GLY A 30 -4.49 8.58 -5.84
N TYR A 31 -4.48 9.90 -6.05
CA TYR A 31 -3.63 10.57 -7.05
C TYR A 31 -2.20 10.82 -6.56
N VAL A 32 -2.03 11.06 -5.25
CA VAL A 32 -0.72 11.33 -4.65
C VAL A 32 0.17 10.09 -4.64
N LEU A 33 -0.38 8.88 -4.45
CA LEU A 33 0.41 7.65 -4.38
C LEU A 33 1.19 7.34 -5.68
N PRO A 34 0.58 7.28 -6.87
CA PRO A 34 1.32 6.99 -8.10
C PRO A 34 2.32 8.11 -8.41
N PHE A 35 1.97 9.37 -8.14
CA PHE A 35 2.85 10.52 -8.33
C PHE A 35 4.09 10.46 -7.43
N THR A 36 3.90 10.09 -6.15
CA THR A 36 5.00 9.97 -5.19
C THR A 36 5.92 8.80 -5.54
N LEU A 37 5.37 7.69 -6.05
CA LEU A 37 6.19 6.57 -6.52
C LEU A 37 7.04 6.94 -7.75
N ILE A 38 6.47 7.68 -8.71
CA ILE A 38 7.23 8.18 -9.87
C ILE A 38 8.35 9.11 -9.41
N LEU A 39 8.03 10.05 -8.51
CA LEU A 39 9.03 10.98 -7.98
C LEU A 39 10.14 10.26 -7.22
N LEU A 40 9.82 9.27 -6.38
CA LEU A 40 10.80 8.44 -5.68
C LEU A 40 11.70 7.67 -6.65
N LEU A 41 11.13 7.11 -7.71
CA LEU A 41 11.89 6.39 -8.74
C LEU A 41 12.82 7.34 -9.50
N MET A 42 12.34 8.52 -9.89
CA MET A 42 13.15 9.55 -10.55
C MET A 42 14.30 10.03 -9.65
N LEU A 43 14.01 10.35 -8.39
CA LEU A 43 15.04 10.76 -7.42
C LEU A 43 16.06 9.64 -7.17
N ARG A 44 15.62 8.37 -7.16
CA ARG A 44 16.51 7.21 -6.97
C ARG A 44 17.43 6.99 -8.17
N ILE A 45 16.93 7.13 -9.40
CA ILE A 45 17.75 7.04 -10.63
C ILE A 45 18.73 8.21 -10.68
N ALA A 46 18.25 9.43 -10.40
CA ALA A 46 19.07 10.65 -10.40
C ALA A 46 20.18 10.65 -9.33
N ALA A 47 19.95 9.97 -8.20
CA ALA A 47 20.92 9.90 -7.11
C ALA A 47 22.16 9.03 -7.40
N GLY A 48 22.19 8.26 -8.50
CA GLY A 48 23.40 7.56 -8.99
C GLY A 48 24.13 6.69 -7.96
N ARG A 49 23.45 6.17 -6.94
CA ARG A 49 24.07 5.32 -5.91
C ARG A 49 24.08 3.88 -6.38
N ASP A 50 25.16 3.51 -7.06
CA ASP A 50 25.44 2.16 -7.61
C ASP A 50 25.72 1.08 -6.56
N ARG A 51 25.37 1.30 -5.28
CA ARG A 51 25.64 0.34 -4.20
C ARG A 51 24.38 0.06 -3.41
N TYR A 52 23.88 -1.16 -3.58
CA TYR A 52 22.76 -1.80 -2.87
C TYR A 52 21.35 -1.40 -3.30
N ILE A 53 21.07 -1.42 -4.60
CA ILE A 53 19.67 -1.59 -5.03
C ILE A 53 19.36 -3.09 -5.00
N SER A 54 18.89 -3.58 -3.86
CA SER A 54 18.38 -4.94 -3.75
C SER A 54 17.26 -5.14 -4.77
N SER A 55 17.38 -6.12 -5.68
CA SER A 55 16.39 -6.44 -6.72
C SER A 55 14.98 -6.61 -6.16
N TYR A 56 14.90 -7.07 -4.90
CA TYR A 56 13.67 -7.21 -4.14
C TYR A 56 12.94 -5.88 -3.88
N ASN A 57 13.70 -4.80 -3.60
CA ASN A 57 13.12 -3.48 -3.35
C ASN A 57 12.61 -2.82 -4.64
N ILE A 58 13.28 -3.06 -5.78
CA ILE A 58 12.77 -2.59 -7.09
C ILE A 58 11.46 -3.31 -7.41
N PHE A 59 11.42 -4.64 -7.26
CA PHE A 59 10.23 -5.44 -7.52
C PHE A 59 9.02 -4.92 -6.71
N LEU A 60 9.21 -4.65 -5.42
CA LEU A 60 8.14 -4.11 -4.56
C LEU A 60 7.65 -2.74 -5.01
N ILE A 61 8.54 -1.83 -5.39
CA ILE A 61 8.17 -0.50 -5.90
C ILE A 61 7.38 -0.65 -7.21
N THR A 62 7.80 -1.53 -8.12
CA THR A 62 7.11 -1.79 -9.38
C THR A 62 5.73 -2.38 -9.15
N VAL A 63 5.59 -3.39 -8.27
CA VAL A 63 4.28 -3.98 -7.94
C VAL A 63 3.36 -2.93 -7.32
N LEU A 64 3.86 -2.14 -6.37
CA LEU A 64 3.08 -1.07 -5.74
C LEU A 64 2.65 0.01 -6.75
N PHE A 65 3.52 0.34 -7.71
CA PHE A 65 3.20 1.25 -8.81
C PHE A 65 2.09 0.69 -9.69
N MET A 66 2.19 -0.57 -10.11
CA MET A 66 1.18 -1.24 -10.94
C MET A 66 -0.19 -1.32 -10.23
N ILE A 67 -0.20 -1.64 -8.93
CA ILE A 67 -1.43 -1.62 -8.11
C ILE A 67 -2.03 -0.21 -8.08
N SER A 68 -1.19 0.81 -7.90
CA SER A 68 -1.64 2.19 -7.84
C SER A 68 -2.23 2.68 -9.16
N VAL A 69 -1.60 2.34 -10.29
CA VAL A 69 -2.07 2.72 -11.64
C VAL A 69 -3.36 2.01 -11.96
N THR A 70 -3.43 0.70 -11.74
CA THR A 70 -4.65 -0.10 -11.99
C THR A 70 -5.82 0.37 -11.13
N GLY A 71 -5.59 0.67 -9.85
CA GLY A 71 -6.61 1.21 -8.96
C GLY A 71 -7.09 2.60 -9.36
N LEU A 72 -6.21 3.44 -9.91
CA LEU A 72 -6.58 4.76 -10.44
C LEU A 72 -7.39 4.64 -11.73
N LEU A 73 -7.00 3.75 -12.64
CA LEU A 73 -7.72 3.49 -13.89
C LEU A 73 -9.15 3.00 -13.63
N MET A 74 -9.34 2.13 -12.62
CA MET A 74 -10.67 1.70 -12.21
C MET A 74 -11.50 2.83 -11.60
N GLY A 75 -10.89 3.79 -10.92
CA GLY A 75 -11.61 4.93 -10.37
C GLY A 75 -12.07 5.95 -11.41
N ILE A 76 -11.35 6.09 -12.53
CA ILE A 76 -11.55 7.18 -13.50
C ILE A 76 -12.15 6.70 -14.82
N LEU A 77 -11.64 5.59 -15.39
CA LEU A 77 -11.94 5.17 -16.75
C LEU A 77 -12.79 3.90 -16.82
N PHE A 78 -12.55 2.95 -15.92
CA PHE A 78 -13.16 1.62 -15.96
C PHE A 78 -13.77 1.26 -14.62
N GLN A 79 -14.81 2.03 -14.23
CA GLN A 79 -15.51 1.84 -12.96
C GLN A 79 -16.23 0.50 -12.96
N PRO A 80 -15.77 -0.50 -12.18
CA PRO A 80 -16.51 -1.75 -12.03
C PRO A 80 -17.80 -1.50 -11.26
N ASP A 81 -18.78 -2.39 -11.41
CA ASP A 81 -19.96 -2.35 -10.56
C ASP A 81 -19.54 -2.57 -9.10
N VAL A 82 -19.79 -1.56 -8.26
CA VAL A 82 -19.39 -1.55 -6.85
C VAL A 82 -20.21 -2.57 -6.06
N LEU A 83 -21.44 -2.86 -6.49
CA LEU A 83 -22.29 -3.88 -5.87
C LEU A 83 -21.68 -5.27 -6.08
N ASP A 84 -21.31 -5.61 -7.32
CA ASP A 84 -20.69 -6.89 -7.64
C ASP A 84 -19.36 -7.08 -6.90
N VAL A 85 -18.53 -6.02 -6.83
CA VAL A 85 -17.27 -6.05 -6.08
C VAL A 85 -17.52 -6.28 -4.58
N LYS A 86 -18.55 -5.63 -4.02
CA LYS A 86 -18.89 -5.76 -2.60
C LYS A 86 -19.40 -7.16 -2.28
N ASP A 87 -20.26 -7.73 -3.13
CA ASP A 87 -20.78 -9.09 -2.97
C ASP A 87 -19.67 -10.13 -3.13
N PHE A 88 -18.76 -9.94 -4.08
CA PHE A 88 -17.58 -10.79 -4.26
C PHE A 88 -16.67 -10.81 -3.03
N ILE A 89 -16.27 -9.64 -2.52
CA ILE A 89 -15.38 -9.56 -1.36
C ILE A 89 -16.08 -10.04 -0.08
N SER A 90 -17.35 -9.66 0.12
CA SER A 90 -18.14 -10.13 1.28
C SER A 90 -18.34 -11.64 1.23
N GLY A 91 -18.51 -12.19 0.03
CA GLY A 91 -18.55 -13.62 -0.21
C GLY A 91 -17.25 -14.33 0.15
N ILE A 92 -16.10 -13.77 -0.22
CA ILE A 92 -14.78 -14.29 0.20
C ILE A 92 -14.65 -14.30 1.73
N LEU A 93 -14.98 -13.18 2.40
CA LEU A 93 -14.90 -13.06 3.86
C LEU A 93 -15.89 -13.98 4.60
N GLY A 94 -17.08 -14.17 4.02
CA GLY A 94 -18.13 -15.03 4.53
C GLY A 94 -18.00 -16.50 4.13
N PHE A 95 -16.91 -16.90 3.46
CA PHE A 95 -16.71 -18.25 2.88
C PHE A 95 -17.86 -18.72 1.97
N ARG A 96 -18.50 -17.78 1.26
CA ARG A 96 -19.58 -18.01 0.29
C ARG A 96 -19.20 -17.35 -1.03
N PRO A 97 -18.48 -18.04 -1.93
CA PRO A 97 -17.97 -17.42 -3.15
C PRO A 97 -19.11 -16.90 -4.02
N TYR A 98 -18.99 -15.64 -4.44
CA TYR A 98 -19.91 -15.00 -5.37
C TYR A 98 -19.28 -14.91 -6.77
N ALA A 99 -20.07 -14.51 -7.77
CA ALA A 99 -19.56 -14.33 -9.14
C ALA A 99 -18.44 -13.28 -9.15
N LEU A 100 -17.41 -13.53 -9.95
CA LEU A 100 -16.31 -12.60 -10.14
C LEU A 100 -16.83 -11.38 -10.93
N PRO A 101 -16.53 -10.15 -10.52
CA PRO A 101 -16.94 -8.96 -11.28
C PRO A 101 -16.40 -9.02 -12.71
N ASP A 102 -17.23 -8.69 -13.71
CA ASP A 102 -16.87 -8.72 -15.13
C ASP A 102 -16.04 -7.48 -15.53
N SER A 103 -14.94 -7.27 -14.81
CA SER A 103 -13.99 -6.18 -15.05
C SER A 103 -12.57 -6.75 -15.08
N PRO A 104 -11.92 -6.80 -16.26
CA PRO A 104 -10.56 -7.34 -16.37
C PRO A 104 -9.56 -6.52 -15.54
N PHE A 105 -9.79 -5.21 -15.39
CA PHE A 105 -8.97 -4.36 -14.53
C PHE A 105 -9.11 -4.70 -13.04
N PHE A 106 -10.32 -5.05 -12.59
CA PHE A 106 -10.54 -5.54 -11.22
C PHE A 106 -9.74 -6.81 -10.97
N VAL A 107 -9.79 -7.78 -11.89
CA VAL A 107 -9.07 -9.05 -11.75
C VAL A 107 -7.55 -8.83 -11.67
N VAL A 108 -7.00 -7.97 -12.54
CA VAL A 108 -5.58 -7.62 -12.51
C VAL A 108 -5.20 -6.92 -11.21
N HIS A 109 -5.97 -5.91 -10.79
CA HIS A 109 -5.72 -5.18 -9.55
C HIS A 109 -5.75 -6.10 -8.33
N PHE A 110 -6.80 -6.91 -8.22
CA PHE A 110 -6.99 -7.86 -7.13
C PHE A 110 -5.85 -8.88 -7.04
N THR A 111 -5.41 -9.41 -8.19
CA THR A 111 -4.28 -10.35 -8.25
C THR A 111 -2.97 -9.70 -7.80
N LEU A 112 -2.71 -8.45 -8.23
CA LEU A 112 -1.52 -7.71 -7.80
C LEU A 112 -1.56 -7.42 -6.29
N VAL A 113 -2.73 -7.11 -5.72
CA VAL A 113 -2.88 -6.92 -4.27
C VAL A 113 -2.62 -8.21 -3.52
N LEU A 114 -3.16 -9.34 -3.98
CA LEU A 114 -2.87 -10.66 -3.39
C LEU A 114 -1.38 -11.00 -3.44
N LEU A 115 -0.70 -10.64 -4.53
CA LEU A 115 0.74 -10.80 -4.65
C LEU A 115 1.50 -9.93 -3.62
N LEU A 116 0.99 -8.74 -3.27
CA LEU A 116 1.62 -7.82 -2.32
C LEU A 116 1.47 -8.26 -0.86
N ILE A 117 0.36 -8.89 -0.48
CA ILE A 117 0.03 -9.23 0.92
C ILE A 117 1.16 -9.98 1.66
N PRO A 118 1.81 -11.02 1.08
CA PRO A 118 2.91 -11.72 1.74
C PRO A 118 4.12 -10.83 2.07
N PHE A 119 4.32 -9.74 1.34
CA PHE A 119 5.49 -8.85 1.49
C PHE A 119 5.29 -7.74 2.51
N LEU A 120 4.04 -7.41 2.85
CA LEU A 120 3.66 -6.36 3.80
C LEU A 120 4.20 -6.57 5.24
N PRO A 121 4.04 -7.75 5.89
CA PRO A 121 4.44 -7.92 7.29
C PRO A 121 5.95 -7.81 7.49
N PHE A 122 6.75 -8.26 6.52
CA PHE A 122 8.21 -8.24 6.61
C PHE A 122 8.79 -6.82 6.65
N HIS A 123 8.24 -5.88 5.89
CA HIS A 123 8.75 -4.51 5.88
C HIS A 123 8.26 -3.66 7.05
N LEU A 124 7.05 -3.92 7.55
CA LEU A 124 6.41 -3.08 8.58
C LEU A 124 7.02 -3.32 9.98
N ILE A 125 7.35 -4.57 10.31
CA ILE A 125 7.88 -4.94 11.62
C ILE A 125 9.40 -4.74 11.67
N THR A 126 10.10 -5.08 10.59
CA THR A 126 11.57 -5.05 10.58
C THR A 126 12.10 -3.63 10.72
N ALA A 127 11.60 -2.66 9.93
CA ALA A 127 12.11 -1.29 9.91
C ALA A 127 12.16 -0.57 11.28
N PRO A 128 11.12 -0.60 12.13
CA PRO A 128 11.21 0.00 13.46
C PRO A 128 12.10 -0.78 14.44
N VAL A 129 12.19 -2.11 14.31
CA VAL A 129 13.03 -2.93 15.19
C VAL A 129 14.52 -2.65 14.97
N ILE A 130 14.97 -2.59 13.71
CA ILE A 130 16.37 -2.26 13.40
C ILE A 130 16.74 -0.82 13.79
N THR A 131 15.82 0.16 13.72
CA THR A 131 16.11 1.53 14.16
C THR A 131 16.15 1.66 15.67
N MET A 132 15.30 0.93 16.41
CA MET A 132 15.35 0.86 17.87
C MET A 132 16.66 0.23 18.35
N ASP A 133 17.10 -0.86 17.72
CA ASP A 133 18.38 -1.51 18.05
C ASP A 133 19.58 -0.63 17.70
N ALA A 134 19.54 0.10 16.58
CA ALA A 134 20.59 1.06 16.24
C ALA A 134 20.70 2.16 17.31
N ARG A 135 19.57 2.70 17.76
CA ARG A 135 19.53 3.74 18.79
C ARG A 135 20.03 3.23 20.16
N ARG A 136 19.69 2.01 20.56
CA ARG A 136 20.21 1.40 21.79
C ARG A 136 21.73 1.23 21.76
N ARG A 137 22.31 0.93 20.60
CA ARG A 137 23.77 0.82 20.43
C ARG A 137 24.46 2.18 20.54
N GLU A 138 23.87 3.23 19.99
CA GLU A 138 24.38 4.60 20.13
C GLU A 138 24.37 5.07 21.58
N GLU A 139 23.25 4.88 22.30
CA GLU A 139 23.13 5.25 23.73
C GLU A 139 24.14 4.49 24.61
N GLY A 140 24.43 3.23 24.29
CA GLY A 140 25.47 2.44 24.98
C GLY A 140 26.91 2.88 24.67
N LEU A 141 27.18 3.46 23.49
CA LEU A 141 28.51 3.95 23.12
C LEU A 141 28.84 5.28 23.83
N ASP A 142 27.86 6.18 23.98
CA ASP A 142 28.04 7.45 24.68
C ASP A 142 28.34 7.25 26.18
N GLN A 143 27.74 6.25 26.83
CA GLN A 143 28.04 5.94 28.24
C GLN A 143 29.49 5.52 28.45
N VAL A 144 30.08 4.75 27.53
CA VAL A 144 31.47 4.27 27.62
C VAL A 144 32.49 5.39 27.35
N MET A 145 32.12 6.41 26.58
CA MET A 145 32.98 7.56 26.26
C MET A 145 33.04 8.58 27.40
N HIS A 146 31.99 8.69 28.21
CA HIS A 146 31.93 9.60 29.38
C HIS A 146 32.52 9.00 30.67
N GLU A 147 32.81 7.70 30.70
CA GLU A 147 33.39 7.00 31.86
C GLU A 147 34.94 6.93 31.84
N LYS A 148 35.59 7.66 30.92
CA LYS A 148 37.05 7.85 30.84
C LYS A 148 37.46 9.27 31.23
#